data_AF-A0A2K2VU02-F1
#
_entry.id   AF-A0A2K2VU02-F1
#
_cell.length_a   1.000
_cell.length_b   1.000
_cell.length_c   1.000
_cell.angle_alpha   90.00
_cell.angle_beta   90.00
_cell.angle_gamma   90.00
#
_symmetry.space_group_name_H-M   'P 1'
#
loop_
_entity.id
_entity.type
_entity.pdbx_description
1 polymer ?
#
loop_
_entity_poly.entity_id
_entity_poly.type
_entity_poly.pdbx_seq_one_letter_code
_entity_poly.pdbx_strand_id
1 'polypeptide(L)'
;MESLKSTLKGALEAELARIPQPFRHGSVIHQTIKCFLYGMVKEADLWPIPDFKPPRMRDGGFIDLIGVASSNVVKCAFAVGPVVELKAVKSLEALDLEEKWIITFSTLAKKVKESTFFLKPGIEHLHLEQK
;
A
#
# COMPACT_ATOMS: atom_id res chain seq x y z
N MET A 1 14.14 7.82 6.86
CA MET A 1 13.18 7.13 5.97
C MET A 1 13.52 5.66 5.77
N GLU A 2 14.79 5.33 5.52
CA GLU A 2 15.25 3.94 5.27
C GLU A 2 15.01 2.99 6.47
N SER A 3 15.22 3.49 7.70
CA SER A 3 14.88 2.74 8.93
C SER A 3 13.39 2.41 9.04
N LEU A 4 12.50 3.36 8.75
CA LEU A 4 11.05 3.15 8.81
C LEU A 4 10.58 2.13 7.77
N LYS A 5 11.11 2.22 6.55
CA LYS A 5 10.82 1.29 5.46
C LYS A 5 11.23 -0.14 5.79
N SER A 6 12.40 -0.31 6.41
CA SER A 6 12.89 -1.61 6.87
C SER A 6 12.02 -2.19 7.99
N THR A 7 11.66 -1.38 8.99
CA THR A 7 10.76 -1.80 10.09
C THR A 7 9.40 -2.21 9.57
N LEU A 8 8.79 -1.40 8.69
CA LEU A 8 7.48 -1.70 8.08
C LEU A 8 7.54 -2.98 7.24
N LYS A 9 8.60 -3.16 6.44
CA LYS A 9 8.82 -4.39 5.67
C LYS A 9 8.80 -5.62 6.57
N GLY A 10 9.64 -5.61 7.61
CA GLY A 10 9.77 -6.73 8.53
C GLY A 10 8.46 -7.05 9.27
N ALA A 11 7.73 -6.03 9.69
CA ALA A 11 6.45 -6.21 10.39
C ALA A 11 5.37 -6.81 9.47
N LEU A 12 5.23 -6.30 8.25
CA LEU A 12 4.29 -6.84 7.26
C LEU A 12 4.64 -8.27 6.85
N GLU A 13 5.92 -8.56 6.57
CA GLU A 13 6.36 -9.92 6.23
C GLU A 13 6.11 -10.91 7.36
N ALA A 14 6.37 -10.50 8.61
CA ALA A 14 6.07 -11.32 9.78
C ALA A 14 4.57 -11.60 9.92
N GLU A 15 3.71 -10.62 9.62
CA GLU A 15 2.26 -10.81 9.64
C GLU A 15 1.80 -11.76 8.53
N LEU A 16 2.33 -11.61 7.31
CA LEU A 16 2.01 -12.50 6.19
C LEU A 16 2.47 -13.94 6.44
N ALA A 17 3.59 -14.13 7.14
CA ALA A 17 4.10 -15.46 7.50
C ALA A 17 3.17 -16.21 8.48
N ARG A 18 2.32 -15.52 9.24
CA ARG A 18 1.34 -16.13 10.16
C ARG A 18 0.11 -16.68 9.45
N ILE A 19 -0.17 -16.23 8.22
CA ILE A 19 -1.29 -16.74 7.43
C ILE A 19 -1.04 -18.23 7.15
N PRO A 20 -1.96 -19.15 7.54
CA PRO A 20 -1.77 -20.57 7.27
C PRO A 20 -1.67 -20.80 5.75
N GLN A 21 -0.70 -21.62 5.35
CA GLN A 21 -0.30 -21.76 3.94
C GLN A 21 -1.45 -22.04 2.97
N PRO A 22 -2.46 -22.89 3.28
CA PRO A 22 -3.59 -23.13 2.37
C PRO A 22 -4.44 -21.88 2.06
N PHE A 23 -4.44 -20.88 2.94
CA PHE A 23 -5.19 -19.63 2.77
C PHE A 23 -4.34 -18.47 2.28
N ARG A 24 -3.02 -18.67 2.11
CA ARG A 24 -2.07 -17.62 1.73
C ARG A 24 -2.09 -17.38 0.21
N HIS A 25 -3.21 -16.87 -0.29
CA HIS A 25 -3.37 -16.46 -1.69
C HIS A 25 -3.54 -14.94 -1.82
N GLY A 26 -3.38 -14.42 -3.04
CA GLY A 26 -3.22 -12.99 -3.30
C GLY A 26 -4.30 -12.09 -2.67
N SER A 27 -5.57 -12.47 -2.73
CA SER A 27 -6.65 -11.69 -2.10
C SER A 27 -6.55 -11.64 -0.57
N VAL A 28 -6.20 -12.74 0.09
CA VAL A 28 -6.01 -12.78 1.55
C VAL A 28 -4.79 -11.96 1.95
N ILE A 29 -3.70 -12.06 1.19
CA ILE A 29 -2.48 -11.27 1.42
C ILE A 29 -2.79 -9.77 1.30
N HIS A 30 -3.47 -9.37 0.22
CA HIS A 30 -3.90 -7.99 0.01
C HIS A 30 -4.72 -7.47 1.19
N GLN A 31 -5.74 -8.21 1.62
CA GLN A 31 -6.59 -7.80 2.75
C GLN A 31 -5.83 -7.80 4.07
N THR A 32 -4.92 -8.75 4.29
CA THR A 32 -4.09 -8.78 5.51
C THR A 32 -3.21 -7.54 5.60
N ILE A 33 -2.56 -7.15 4.49
CA ILE A 33 -1.80 -5.89 4.42
C ILE A 33 -2.71 -4.70 4.73
N LYS A 34 -3.91 -4.61 4.12
CA LYS A 34 -4.87 -3.54 4.41
C LYS A 34 -5.24 -3.48 5.89
N CYS A 35 -5.56 -4.62 6.51
CA CYS A 35 -5.89 -4.70 7.94
C CYS A 35 -4.73 -4.26 8.83
N PHE A 36 -3.51 -4.70 8.52
CA PHE A 36 -2.31 -4.29 9.25
C PHE A 36 -2.12 -2.76 9.18
N LEU A 37 -2.17 -2.21 7.97
CA LEU A 37 -2.01 -0.77 7.74
C LEU A 37 -3.14 0.03 8.40
N TYR A 38 -4.37 -0.50 8.41
CA TYR A 38 -5.51 0.12 9.09
C TYR A 38 -5.23 0.31 10.58
N GLY A 39 -4.68 -0.71 11.24
CA GLY A 39 -4.25 -0.63 12.64
C GLY A 39 -3.15 0.41 12.85
N MET A 40 -2.09 0.36 12.03
CA MET A 40 -0.98 1.30 12.08
C MET A 40 -1.42 2.76 11.89
N VAL A 41 -2.35 3.02 10.97
CA VAL A 41 -2.91 4.36 10.74
C VAL A 41 -3.71 4.84 11.95
N LYS A 42 -4.47 3.96 12.63
CA LYS A 42 -5.15 4.32 13.89
C LYS A 42 -4.17 4.65 15.02
N GLU A 43 -3.11 3.87 15.15
CA GLU A 43 -2.07 4.09 16.15
C GLU A 43 -1.34 5.43 15.96
N ALA A 44 -1.35 5.97 14.74
CA ALA A 44 -0.84 7.29 14.39
C ALA A 44 -1.85 8.43 14.59
N ASP A 45 -2.95 8.21 15.32
CA ASP A 45 -4.04 9.18 15.56
C ASP A 45 -4.71 9.71 14.27
N LEU A 46 -4.68 8.90 13.20
CA LEU A 46 -5.38 9.19 11.96
C LEU A 46 -6.62 8.31 11.83
N TRP A 47 -7.62 8.82 11.11
CA TRP A 47 -8.77 8.05 10.69
C TRP A 47 -8.43 7.23 9.43
N PRO A 48 -8.37 5.89 9.52
CA PRO A 48 -8.19 5.07 8.33
C PRO A 48 -9.48 5.00 7.52
N ILE A 49 -9.40 5.33 6.23
CA ILE A 49 -10.50 5.17 5.27
C ILE A 49 -10.06 4.16 4.20
N PRO A 50 -10.64 2.96 4.18
CA PRO A 50 -10.34 1.96 3.15
C PRO A 50 -11.05 2.29 1.84
N ASP A 51 -10.50 1.80 0.73
CA ASP A 51 -11.11 1.82 -0.61
C ASP A 51 -11.53 3.23 -1.06
N PHE A 52 -10.68 4.21 -0.77
CA PHE A 52 -10.93 5.60 -1.10
C PHE A 52 -10.86 5.83 -2.60
N LYS A 53 -11.87 6.52 -3.14
CA LYS A 53 -11.93 6.93 -4.54
C LYS A 53 -11.62 8.43 -4.66
N PRO A 54 -10.46 8.83 -5.22
CA PRO A 54 -10.15 10.24 -5.42
C PRO A 54 -11.20 10.91 -6.33
N PRO A 55 -11.77 12.07 -5.94
CA PRO A 55 -12.86 12.71 -6.69
C PRO A 55 -12.51 13.07 -8.14
N ARG A 56 -11.22 13.34 -8.43
CA ARG A 56 -10.75 13.80 -9.76
C ARG A 56 -10.42 12.65 -10.73
N MET A 57 -10.58 11.41 -10.31
CA MET A 57 -10.26 10.24 -11.14
C MET A 57 -11.45 9.79 -12.00
N ARG A 58 -11.38 10.06 -13.30
CA ARG A 58 -12.42 9.65 -14.28
C ARG A 58 -12.46 8.13 -14.50
N ASP A 59 -11.32 7.44 -14.37
CA ASP A 59 -11.17 6.03 -14.75
C ASP A 59 -11.40 5.02 -13.60
N GLY A 60 -12.00 5.47 -12.48
CA GLY A 60 -12.43 4.56 -11.41
C GLY A 60 -11.30 3.82 -10.69
N GLY A 61 -10.17 4.47 -10.45
CA GLY A 61 -9.15 3.93 -9.55
C GLY A 61 -9.43 4.21 -8.08
N PHE A 62 -8.97 3.29 -7.26
CA PHE A 62 -9.15 3.27 -5.82
C PHE A 62 -7.77 3.24 -5.17
N ILE A 63 -7.70 3.81 -3.98
CA ILE A 63 -6.56 3.73 -3.08
C ILE A 63 -7.01 2.83 -1.94
N ASP A 64 -6.23 1.78 -1.67
CA ASP A 64 -6.62 0.74 -0.72
C ASP A 64 -6.84 1.28 0.69
N LEU A 65 -6.04 2.26 1.09
CA LEU A 65 -6.17 2.91 2.39
C LEU A 65 -5.63 4.34 2.34
N ILE A 66 -6.36 5.27 2.95
CA ILE A 66 -5.83 6.60 3.31
C ILE A 66 -5.91 6.82 4.81
N GLY A 67 -5.01 7.65 5.35
CA GLY A 67 -5.08 8.16 6.72
C GLY A 67 -5.48 9.62 6.73
N VAL A 68 -6.51 9.97 7.48
CA VAL A 68 -7.11 11.31 7.51
C VAL A 68 -6.98 11.90 8.90
N ALA A 69 -6.42 13.11 9.01
CA ALA A 69 -6.35 13.83 10.28
C ALA A 69 -7.74 14.33 10.70
N SER A 70 -7.90 14.70 11.97
CA SER A 70 -9.16 15.29 12.50
C SER A 70 -9.60 16.56 11.75
N SER A 71 -8.68 17.25 11.08
CA SER A 71 -8.95 18.40 10.20
C SER A 71 -9.48 18.02 8.81
N ASN A 72 -9.79 16.75 8.57
CA ASN A 72 -10.17 16.18 7.26
C ASN A 72 -9.09 16.27 6.17
N VAL A 73 -7.83 16.53 6.56
CA VAL A 73 -6.68 16.53 5.65
C VAL A 73 -6.14 15.10 5.51
N VAL A 74 -5.99 14.62 4.28
CA VAL A 74 -5.35 13.32 4.00
C VAL A 74 -3.84 13.45 4.24
N LYS A 75 -3.27 12.55 5.06
CA LYS A 75 -1.85 12.58 5.47
C LYS A 75 -1.00 11.51 4.80
N CYS A 76 -1.57 10.33 4.58
CA CYS A 76 -0.88 9.22 3.94
C CYS A 76 -1.85 8.43 3.04
N ALA A 77 -1.30 7.77 2.03
CA ALA A 77 -2.06 6.93 1.11
C ALA A 77 -1.28 5.67 0.72
N PHE A 78 -1.96 4.53 0.71
CA PHE A 78 -1.40 3.22 0.40
C PHE A 78 -2.17 2.57 -0.74
N ALA A 79 -1.46 2.12 -1.76
CA ALA A 79 -1.95 1.16 -2.74
C ALA A 79 -1.21 -0.17 -2.57
N VAL A 80 -1.94 -1.27 -2.64
CA VAL A 80 -1.46 -2.62 -2.39
C VAL A 80 -1.76 -3.47 -3.62
N GLY A 81 -0.83 -4.30 -4.03
CA GLY A 81 -1.06 -5.18 -5.19
C GLY A 81 0.03 -6.22 -5.38
N PRO A 82 -0.13 -7.16 -6.31
CA PRO A 82 0.93 -8.13 -6.61
C PRO A 82 2.17 -7.43 -7.21
N VAL A 83 1.98 -6.39 -8.02
CA VAL A 83 3.02 -5.62 -8.73
C VAL A 83 2.65 -4.14 -8.73
N VAL A 84 3.56 -3.28 -9.21
CA VAL A 84 3.25 -1.84 -9.40
C VAL A 84 2.34 -1.71 -10.62
N GLU A 85 1.15 -1.13 -10.44
CA GLU A 85 0.23 -0.88 -11.55
C GLU A 85 0.16 0.61 -11.89
N LEU A 86 0.10 0.94 -13.19
CA LEU A 86 -0.08 2.31 -13.65
C LEU A 86 -1.33 2.97 -13.04
N LYS A 87 -2.41 2.20 -12.85
CA LYS A 87 -3.65 2.69 -12.25
C LYS A 87 -3.45 3.08 -10.78
N ALA A 88 -2.68 2.31 -10.02
CA ALA A 88 -2.34 2.64 -8.63
C ALA A 88 -1.48 3.92 -8.55
N VAL A 89 -0.46 4.03 -9.42
CA VAL A 89 0.39 5.23 -9.52
C VAL A 89 -0.45 6.47 -9.81
N LYS A 90 -1.30 6.44 -10.84
CA LYS A 90 -2.18 7.57 -11.19
C LYS A 90 -3.16 7.93 -10.07
N SER A 91 -3.66 6.93 -9.33
CA SER A 91 -4.55 7.15 -8.20
C SER A 91 -3.86 7.94 -7.08
N LEU A 92 -2.62 7.56 -6.76
CA LEU A 92 -1.80 8.24 -5.75
C LEU A 92 -1.34 9.63 -6.23
N GLU A 93 -0.97 9.79 -7.50
CA GLU A 93 -0.62 11.11 -8.08
C GLU A 93 -1.78 12.11 -8.01
N ALA A 94 -3.03 11.65 -8.05
CA ALA A 94 -4.20 12.51 -7.93
C ALA A 94 -4.38 13.15 -6.53
N LEU A 95 -3.62 12.69 -5.53
CA LEU A 95 -3.62 13.27 -4.18
C LEU A 95 -2.44 14.22 -4.00
N ASP A 96 -2.71 15.37 -3.39
CA ASP A 96 -1.68 16.35 -3.02
C ASP A 96 -1.23 16.12 -1.57
N LEU A 97 -0.31 15.17 -1.38
CA LEU A 97 0.25 14.79 -0.08
C LEU A 97 1.65 14.19 -0.25
N GLU A 98 2.44 14.20 0.83
CA GLU A 98 3.84 13.76 0.84
C GLU A 98 4.00 12.23 0.97
N GLU A 99 3.22 11.57 1.84
CA GLU A 99 3.39 10.14 2.12
C GLU A 99 2.53 9.22 1.24
N LYS A 100 3.05 8.83 0.09
CA LYS A 100 2.40 7.89 -0.85
C LYS A 100 3.18 6.59 -0.93
N TRP A 101 2.49 5.47 -0.77
CA TRP A 101 3.11 4.14 -0.74
C TRP A 101 2.46 3.19 -1.74
N ILE A 102 3.28 2.44 -2.45
CA ILE A 102 2.88 1.24 -3.19
C ILE A 102 3.54 0.04 -2.51
N ILE A 103 2.73 -0.90 -2.05
CA ILE A 103 3.19 -2.14 -1.41
C ILE A 103 2.92 -3.31 -2.34
N THR A 104 3.97 -4.03 -2.76
CA THR A 104 3.85 -5.16 -3.69
C THR A 104 4.20 -6.49 -3.03
N PHE A 105 3.45 -7.55 -3.36
CA PHE A 105 3.61 -8.86 -2.69
C PHE A 105 3.80 -10.07 -3.61
N SER A 106 3.94 -9.92 -4.93
CA SER A 106 4.15 -11.06 -5.84
C SER A 106 5.43 -11.84 -5.53
N THR A 107 5.38 -13.18 -5.55
CA THR A 107 6.57 -14.03 -5.43
C THR A 107 7.49 -13.99 -6.68
N LEU A 108 6.99 -13.43 -7.79
CA LEU A 108 7.75 -13.29 -9.03
C LEU A 108 8.54 -11.98 -9.04
N ALA A 109 9.71 -11.96 -8.40
CA ALA A 109 10.56 -10.78 -8.25
C ALA A 109 10.87 -10.06 -9.59
N LYS A 110 11.04 -10.84 -10.68
CA LYS A 110 11.23 -10.28 -12.03
C LYS A 110 10.06 -9.40 -12.47
N LYS A 111 8.81 -9.86 -12.26
CA LYS A 111 7.62 -9.07 -12.61
C LYS A 111 7.49 -7.81 -11.77
N VAL A 112 7.82 -7.90 -10.49
CA VAL A 112 7.83 -6.73 -9.60
C VAL A 112 8.85 -5.70 -10.11
N LYS A 113 10.08 -6.12 -10.39
CA LYS A 113 11.13 -5.25 -10.93
C LYS A 113 10.75 -4.63 -12.28
N GLU A 114 10.15 -5.39 -13.20
CA GLU A 114 9.70 -4.85 -14.48
C GLU A 114 8.59 -3.80 -14.30
N SER A 115 7.68 -4.03 -13.35
CA SER A 115 6.58 -3.12 -13.06
C SER A 115 7.01 -1.78 -12.44
N THR A 116 8.20 -1.71 -11.82
CA THR A 116 8.69 -0.46 -11.22
C THR A 116 8.94 0.65 -12.24
N PHE A 117 8.97 0.32 -13.54
CA PHE A 117 8.96 1.32 -14.61
C PHE A 117 7.82 2.34 -14.48
N PHE A 118 6.68 1.94 -13.91
CA PHE A 118 5.55 2.87 -13.69
C PHE A 118 5.77 3.82 -12.50
N LEU A 119 6.73 3.56 -11.60
CA LEU A 119 6.93 4.38 -10.41
C LEU A 119 7.30 5.82 -10.77
N LYS A 120 6.85 6.74 -9.92
CA LYS A 120 7.08 8.17 -10.04
C LYS A 120 7.81 8.69 -8.81
N PRO A 121 8.62 9.76 -8.94
CA PRO A 121 9.18 10.44 -7.78
C PRO A 121 8.08 10.83 -6.78
N GLY A 122 8.37 10.71 -5.48
CA GLY A 122 7.40 11.00 -4.42
C GLY A 122 6.41 9.87 -4.11
N ILE A 123 6.53 8.70 -4.76
CA ILE A 123 5.83 7.48 -4.38
C ILE A 123 6.84 6.45 -3.89
N GLU A 124 6.75 6.09 -2.62
CA GLU A 124 7.57 5.05 -2.02
C GLU A 124 7.09 3.67 -2.45
N HIS A 125 8.02 2.83 -2.90
CA HIS A 125 7.74 1.43 -3.24
C HIS A 125 8.35 0.49 -2.21
N LEU A 126 7.53 -0.41 -1.67
CA LEU A 126 7.93 -1.46 -0.75
C LEU A 126 7.51 -2.83 -1.30
N HIS A 127 8.47 -3.68 -1.62
CA HIS A 127 8.20 -5.07 -1.99
C HIS A 127 8.37 -6.00 -0.78
N LEU A 128 7.31 -6.76 -0.47
CA LEU A 128 7.28 -7.80 0.54
C LEU A 128 7.64 -9.16 -0.06
N GLU A 129 8.58 -9.84 0.56
CA GLU A 129 8.96 -11.22 0.25
C GLU A 129 8.05 -12.19 1.01
N GLN A 130 7.44 -13.13 0.30
CA GLN A 130 6.68 -14.21 0.92
C GLN A 130 7.61 -15.41 1.08
N LYS A 131 8.05 -15.67 2.31
CA LYS A 131 8.83 -16.85 2.69
C LYS A 131 7.94 -18.02 3.09
#